data_AF-A0A955KGX3-F1
#
_entry.id   AF-A0A955KGX3-F1
#
_cell.length_a   1.000
_cell.length_b   1.000
_cell.length_c   1.000
_cell.angle_alpha   90.00
_cell.angle_beta   90.00
_cell.angle_gamma   90.00
#
_symmetry.space_group_name_H-M   'P 1'
#
loop_
_entity.id
_entity.type
_entity.pdbx_description
1 polymer ?
#
loop_
_entity_poly.entity_id
_entity_poly.type
_entity_poly.pdbx_seq_one_letter_code
_entity_poly.pdbx_strand_id
1 'polypeptide(L)'
;YRNLPDSYQDIVEVGMGGMAIQRLLDEINLDDLIKTLSEEVEGTKGQRKKKLMKRLKMLESMNSAGIDPGSMCVSILPVIPPDLRPMVQLTGGRFATSDMNDLYRRVINRNNRLKKLVDLNAPEVIRRNEQRMLQEAVDALIDNSAARSGRAVSATGGRRRLKSLSDMLKG
;
A
#
# COMPACT_ATOMS: atom_id res chain seq x y z
N TYR A 1 24.35 2.77 2.24
CA TYR A 1 23.84 4.15 2.09
C TYR A 1 24.45 5.11 3.10
N ARG A 2 24.35 4.90 4.43
CA ARG A 2 24.95 5.85 5.41
C ARG A 2 26.47 5.98 5.33
N ASN A 3 27.13 4.94 4.82
CA ASN A 3 28.57 4.91 4.58
C ASN A 3 28.89 4.93 3.07
N LEU A 4 27.97 5.46 2.22
CA LEU A 4 28.32 5.68 0.83
C LEU A 4 29.44 6.74 0.81
N PRO A 5 30.56 6.53 0.11
CA PRO A 5 31.58 7.56 -0.02
C PRO A 5 30.95 8.80 -0.69
N ASP A 6 31.37 9.99 -0.28
CA ASP A 6 30.80 11.26 -0.76
C ASP A 6 30.84 11.36 -2.30
N SER A 7 31.86 10.77 -2.93
CA SER A 7 31.99 10.70 -4.40
C SER A 7 30.84 9.98 -5.12
N TYR A 8 30.07 9.15 -4.41
CA TYR A 8 28.94 8.42 -4.98
C TYR A 8 27.58 9.06 -4.65
N GLN A 9 27.54 10.11 -3.83
CA GLN A 9 26.28 10.75 -3.44
C GLN A 9 25.59 11.45 -4.61
N ASP A 10 26.36 12.02 -5.54
CA ASP A 10 25.81 12.74 -6.70
C ASP A 10 25.35 11.81 -7.84
N ILE A 11 25.74 10.53 -7.82
CA ILE A 11 25.43 9.56 -8.88
C ILE A 11 24.44 8.46 -8.44
N VAL A 12 24.06 8.44 -7.16
CA VAL A 12 23.14 7.42 -6.63
C VAL A 12 21.98 8.10 -5.90
N GLU A 13 20.76 7.85 -6.37
CA GLU A 13 19.56 8.21 -5.64
C GLU A 13 19.13 7.07 -4.70
N VAL A 14 18.86 7.40 -3.43
CA VAL A 14 18.43 6.43 -2.42
C VAL A 14 17.05 6.80 -1.90
N GLY A 15 16.05 5.97 -2.22
CA GLY A 15 14.68 6.09 -1.72
C GLY A 15 14.33 4.98 -0.72
N MET A 16 13.19 5.13 -0.04
CA MET A 16 12.58 4.05 0.75
C MET A 16 11.06 4.07 0.75
N GLY A 17 10.47 2.94 1.13
CA GLY A 17 9.02 2.79 1.29
C GLY A 17 8.25 2.85 -0.03
N GLY A 18 6.95 3.15 0.05
CA GLY A 18 6.07 3.20 -1.12
C GLY A 18 6.51 4.19 -2.19
N MET A 19 7.10 5.34 -1.82
CA MET A 19 7.58 6.34 -2.78
C MET A 19 8.71 5.81 -3.68
N ALA A 20 9.63 5.02 -3.12
CA ALA A 20 10.70 4.43 -3.92
C ALA A 20 10.16 3.37 -4.88
N ILE A 21 9.18 2.57 -4.43
CA ILE A 21 8.52 1.59 -5.29
C ILE A 21 7.75 2.29 -6.40
N GLN A 22 7.02 3.36 -6.09
CA GLN A 22 6.28 4.14 -7.08
C GLN A 22 7.19 4.66 -8.18
N ARG A 23 8.32 5.31 -7.83
CA ARG A 23 9.28 5.80 -8.83
C ARG A 23 9.79 4.68 -9.75
N LEU A 24 10.15 3.53 -9.17
CA LEU A 24 10.59 2.38 -9.96
C LEU A 24 9.50 1.81 -10.87
N LEU A 25 8.22 1.94 -10.49
CA LEU A 25 7.10 1.53 -11.31
C LEU A 25 6.81 2.55 -12.42
N ASP A 26 6.90 3.84 -12.12
CA ASP A 26 6.70 4.94 -13.07
C ASP A 26 7.76 4.93 -14.19
N GLU A 27 8.96 4.39 -13.93
CA GLU A 27 10.04 4.23 -14.91
C GLU A 27 9.82 3.03 -15.88
N ILE A 28 8.83 2.17 -15.63
CA ILE A 28 8.62 0.96 -16.44
C ILE A 28 7.86 1.32 -17.72
N ASN A 29 8.55 1.19 -18.86
CA ASN A 29 7.87 1.05 -20.15
C ASN A 29 7.38 -0.41 -20.33
N LEU A 30 6.06 -0.61 -20.27
CA LEU A 30 5.45 -1.93 -20.41
C LEU A 30 5.71 -2.56 -21.78
N ASP A 31 5.63 -1.80 -22.87
CA ASP A 31 5.80 -2.34 -24.22
C ASP A 31 7.23 -2.86 -24.45
N ASP A 32 8.22 -2.07 -24.05
CA ASP A 32 9.64 -2.45 -24.16
C ASP A 32 9.97 -3.66 -23.28
N LEU A 33 9.44 -3.69 -22.05
CA LEU A 33 9.66 -4.78 -21.11
C LEU A 33 9.00 -6.09 -21.58
N ILE A 34 7.78 -6.02 -22.14
CA ILE A 34 7.07 -7.16 -22.72
C ILE A 34 7.88 -7.71 -23.90
N LYS A 35 8.34 -6.85 -24.82
CA LYS A 35 9.15 -7.27 -25.96
C LYS A 35 10.43 -7.98 -25.51
N THR A 36 11.18 -7.39 -24.58
CA THR A 36 12.43 -7.96 -24.05
C THR A 36 12.20 -9.31 -23.39
N LEU A 37 11.14 -9.45 -22.59
CA LEU A 37 10.83 -10.70 -21.89
C LEU A 37 10.32 -11.79 -22.84
N SER A 38 9.60 -11.43 -23.90
CA SER A 38 9.17 -12.37 -24.94
C SER A 38 10.37 -13.03 -25.63
N GLU A 39 11.37 -12.24 -26.02
CA GLU A 39 12.62 -12.74 -26.61
C GLU A 39 13.39 -13.64 -25.61
N GLU A 40 13.47 -13.25 -24.33
CA GLU A 40 14.14 -14.05 -23.29
C GLU A 40 13.45 -15.41 -23.05
N VAL A 41 12.12 -15.47 -23.15
CA VAL A 41 11.33 -16.70 -22.94
C VAL A 41 11.59 -17.75 -24.02
N GLU A 42 11.87 -17.34 -25.25
CA GLU A 42 12.17 -18.25 -26.36
C GLU A 42 13.47 -19.03 -26.13
N GLY A 43 14.53 -18.33 -25.69
CA GLY A 43 15.84 -18.91 -25.40
C GLY A 43 15.94 -19.66 -24.07
N THR A 44 14.97 -19.49 -23.16
CA THR A 44 15.02 -20.03 -21.80
C THR A 44 14.30 -21.38 -21.69
N LYS A 45 14.85 -22.32 -20.90
CA LYS A 45 14.23 -23.63 -20.62
C LYS A 45 13.97 -23.86 -19.12
N GLY A 46 13.14 -24.87 -18.81
CA GLY A 46 12.92 -25.37 -17.45
C GLY A 46 12.18 -24.39 -16.51
N GLN A 47 12.60 -24.33 -15.24
CA GLN A 47 11.95 -23.52 -14.21
C GLN A 47 12.04 -22.02 -14.47
N ARG A 48 13.15 -21.54 -15.05
CA ARG A 48 13.32 -20.13 -15.40
C ARG A 48 12.29 -19.69 -16.44
N LYS A 49 12.04 -20.52 -17.46
CA LYS A 49 10.98 -20.25 -18.47
C LYS A 49 9.61 -20.11 -17.81
N LYS A 50 9.25 -21.00 -16.88
CA LYS A 50 7.98 -20.92 -16.14
C LYS A 50 7.83 -19.61 -15.35
N LYS A 51 8.90 -19.12 -14.73
CA LYS A 51 8.89 -17.83 -14.00
C LYS A 51 8.72 -16.65 -14.96
N LEU A 52 9.47 -16.64 -16.05
CA LEU A 52 9.39 -15.59 -17.07
C LEU A 52 8.00 -15.55 -17.73
N MET A 53 7.43 -16.70 -18.11
CA MET A 53 6.08 -16.74 -18.68
C MET A 53 5.01 -16.21 -17.72
N LYS A 54 5.11 -16.48 -16.41
CA LYS A 54 4.19 -15.91 -15.42
C LYS A 54 4.30 -14.39 -15.34
N ARG A 55 5.53 -13.87 -15.37
CA ARG A 55 5.80 -12.42 -15.37
C ARG A 55 5.27 -11.77 -16.65
N LEU A 56 5.59 -12.34 -17.81
CA LEU A 56 5.14 -11.87 -19.12
C LEU A 56 3.61 -11.81 -19.19
N LYS A 57 2.92 -12.91 -18.81
CA LYS A 57 1.46 -12.96 -18.79
C LYS A 57 0.85 -11.85 -17.93
N MET A 58 1.44 -11.55 -16.77
CA MET A 58 0.98 -10.46 -15.91
C MET A 58 1.12 -9.10 -16.61
N LEU A 59 2.28 -8.83 -17.22
CA LEU A 59 2.56 -7.56 -17.89
C LEU A 59 1.68 -7.37 -19.13
N GLU A 60 1.47 -8.41 -19.93
CA GLU A 60 0.52 -8.38 -21.07
C GLU A 60 -0.91 -8.10 -20.61
N SER A 61 -1.34 -8.73 -19.50
CA SER A 61 -2.67 -8.48 -18.93
C SER A 61 -2.83 -7.05 -18.42
N MET A 62 -1.77 -6.48 -17.84
CA MET A 62 -1.72 -5.10 -17.38
C MET A 62 -1.78 -4.12 -18.56
N ASN A 63 -0.98 -4.38 -19.61
CA ASN A 63 -0.94 -3.55 -20.82
C ASN A 63 -2.27 -3.56 -21.57
N SER A 64 -2.86 -4.75 -21.77
CA SER A 64 -4.17 -4.89 -22.44
C SER A 64 -5.32 -4.26 -21.66
N ALA A 65 -5.22 -4.20 -20.33
CA ALA A 65 -6.19 -3.51 -19.48
C ALA A 65 -5.96 -1.99 -19.38
N GLY A 66 -4.89 -1.45 -19.99
CA GLY A 66 -4.53 -0.04 -19.86
C GLY A 66 -4.17 0.37 -18.43
N ILE A 67 -3.66 -0.57 -17.63
CA ILE A 67 -3.28 -0.31 -16.24
C ILE A 67 -1.83 0.18 -16.22
N ASP A 68 -1.63 1.39 -15.73
CA ASP A 68 -0.31 1.95 -15.48
C ASP A 68 0.34 1.29 -14.25
N PRO A 69 1.60 0.82 -14.30
CA PRO A 69 2.25 0.21 -13.13
C PRO A 69 2.29 1.14 -11.92
N GLY A 70 2.52 2.44 -12.14
CA GLY A 70 2.55 3.47 -11.11
C GLY A 70 1.23 3.60 -10.34
N SER A 71 0.10 3.34 -10.99
CA SER A 71 -1.23 3.46 -10.40
C SER A 71 -1.51 2.46 -9.28
N MET A 72 -0.66 1.43 -9.11
CA MET A 72 -0.74 0.51 -7.96
C MET A 72 -0.35 1.19 -6.64
N CYS A 73 0.37 2.32 -6.69
CA CYS A 73 0.70 3.12 -5.52
C CYS A 73 -0.36 4.20 -5.28
N VAL A 74 -1.13 4.07 -4.20
CA VAL A 74 -2.25 4.97 -3.89
C VAL A 74 -1.73 6.24 -3.20
N SER A 75 -1.84 7.38 -3.89
CA SER A 75 -1.57 8.72 -3.33
C SER A 75 -2.82 9.39 -2.73
N ILE A 76 -3.98 9.10 -3.31
CA ILE A 76 -5.29 9.63 -2.88
C ILE A 76 -6.19 8.45 -2.55
N LEU A 77 -6.53 8.32 -1.27
CA LEU A 77 -7.38 7.24 -0.77
C LEU A 77 -8.86 7.69 -0.77
N PRO A 78 -9.75 7.07 -1.57
CA PRO A 78 -11.17 7.40 -1.55
C PRO A 78 -11.84 6.96 -0.24
N VAL A 79 -12.83 7.74 0.18
CA VAL A 79 -13.66 7.45 1.37
C VAL A 79 -15.06 7.07 0.92
N ILE A 80 -15.54 5.90 1.34
CA ILE A 80 -16.89 5.45 0.98
C ILE A 80 -17.97 6.37 1.57
N PRO A 81 -19.13 6.50 0.90
CA PRO A 81 -20.26 7.29 1.39
C PRO A 81 -20.67 6.92 2.82
N PRO A 82 -21.10 7.90 3.65
CA PRO A 82 -21.53 7.65 5.03
C PRO A 82 -22.61 6.58 5.18
N ASP A 83 -23.52 6.47 4.20
CA ASP A 83 -24.62 5.50 4.22
C ASP A 83 -24.12 4.05 4.23
N LEU A 84 -22.95 3.78 3.63
CA LEU A 84 -22.29 2.48 3.64
C LEU A 84 -21.47 2.23 4.91
N ARG A 85 -21.34 3.23 5.78
CA ARG A 85 -20.61 3.17 7.05
C ARG A 85 -21.41 3.83 8.18
N PRO A 86 -22.61 3.32 8.49
CA PRO A 86 -23.54 3.99 9.39
C PRO A 86 -22.99 4.12 10.82
N MET A 87 -23.47 5.18 11.47
CA MET A 87 -23.33 5.41 12.90
C MET A 87 -24.73 5.57 13.48
N VAL A 88 -25.08 4.72 14.43
CA VAL A 88 -26.42 4.66 15.02
C VAL A 88 -26.33 5.06 16.49
N GLN A 89 -27.17 6.01 16.89
CA GLN A 89 -27.29 6.39 18.29
C GLN A 89 -28.10 5.33 19.04
N LEU A 90 -27.59 4.89 20.19
CA LEU A 90 -28.23 3.96 21.11
C LEU A 90 -28.86 4.71 22.29
N THR A 91 -29.72 4.02 23.04
CA THR A 91 -30.26 4.54 24.29
C THR A 91 -29.14 4.86 25.28
N GLY A 92 -29.29 5.98 26.02
CA GLY A 92 -28.28 6.45 26.97
C GLY A 92 -27.09 7.17 26.35
N GLY A 93 -27.22 7.72 25.13
CA GLY A 93 -26.21 8.60 24.51
C GLY A 93 -24.98 7.89 23.94
N ARG A 94 -25.00 6.56 23.86
CA ARG A 94 -23.93 5.76 23.23
C ARG A 94 -24.11 5.74 21.71
N PHE A 95 -23.05 5.44 20.98
CA PHE A 95 -23.08 5.27 19.52
C PHE A 95 -22.54 3.90 19.14
N ALA A 96 -23.23 3.22 18.24
CA ALA A 96 -22.71 2.07 17.51
C ALA A 96 -22.16 2.57 16.17
N THR A 97 -20.94 2.20 15.83
CA THR A 97 -20.25 2.65 14.61
C THR A 97 -19.81 1.45 13.79
N SER A 98 -19.91 1.55 12.46
CA SER A 98 -19.23 0.60 11.57
C SER A 98 -17.73 0.56 11.84
N ASP A 99 -17.13 -0.65 11.83
CA ASP A 99 -15.68 -0.87 11.97
C ASP A 99 -14.86 -0.04 10.95
N MET A 100 -15.46 0.22 9.79
CA MET A 100 -14.88 1.04 8.72
C MET A 100 -14.53 2.45 9.20
N ASN A 101 -15.39 3.05 10.04
CA ASN A 101 -15.15 4.39 10.56
C ASN A 101 -13.89 4.44 11.44
N ASP A 102 -13.60 3.37 12.19
CA ASP A 102 -12.40 3.26 13.01
C ASP A 102 -11.14 3.07 12.17
N LEU A 103 -11.22 2.28 11.10
CA LEU A 103 -10.11 2.11 10.15
C LEU A 103 -9.78 3.41 9.42
N TYR A 104 -10.79 4.12 8.89
CA TYR A 104 -10.57 5.44 8.28
C TYR A 104 -10.00 6.45 9.27
N ARG A 105 -10.52 6.51 10.50
CA ARG A 105 -10.00 7.41 11.54
C ARG A 105 -8.53 7.16 11.82
N ARG A 106 -8.09 5.90 11.84
CA ARG A 106 -6.67 5.56 12.00
C ARG A 106 -5.82 6.09 10.85
N VAL A 107 -6.23 5.87 9.59
CA VAL A 107 -5.52 6.40 8.42
C VAL A 107 -5.40 7.92 8.48
N ILE A 108 -6.52 8.63 8.73
CA ILE A 108 -6.56 10.09 8.82
C ILE A 108 -5.62 10.60 9.93
N ASN A 109 -5.65 9.98 11.12
CA ASN A 109 -4.81 10.37 12.24
C ASN A 109 -3.32 10.17 11.94
N ARG A 110 -2.95 9.06 11.29
CA ARG A 110 -1.56 8.80 10.86
C ARG A 110 -1.10 9.79 9.80
N ASN A 111 -1.95 10.07 8.81
CA ASN A 111 -1.64 11.03 7.76
C ASN A 111 -1.44 12.45 8.31
N ASN A 112 -2.35 12.91 9.17
CA ASN A 112 -2.25 14.22 9.82
C ASN A 112 -1.02 14.32 10.73
N ARG A 113 -0.66 13.23 11.42
CA ARG A 113 0.55 13.17 12.25
C ARG A 113 1.81 13.22 11.39
N LEU A 114 1.86 12.45 10.30
CA LEU A 114 2.99 12.49 9.37
C LEU A 114 3.17 13.90 8.79
N LYS A 115 2.07 14.55 8.37
CA LYS A 115 2.10 15.94 7.89
C LYS A 115 2.74 16.88 8.93
N LYS A 116 2.27 16.85 10.18
CA LYS A 116 2.85 17.66 11.27
C LYS A 116 4.34 17.36 11.50
N LEU A 117 4.76 16.09 11.41
CA LEU A 117 6.17 15.71 11.57
C LEU A 117 7.04 16.24 10.42
N VAL A 118 6.49 16.33 9.20
CA VAL A 118 7.16 16.96 8.06
C VAL A 118 7.28 18.46 8.28
N ASP A 119 6.19 19.13 8.66
CA ASP A 119 6.16 20.58 8.91
C ASP A 119 7.13 21.02 10.01
N LEU A 120 7.32 20.16 11.04
CA LEU A 120 8.25 20.39 12.14
C LEU A 120 9.69 19.94 11.84
N ASN A 121 10.00 19.50 10.60
CA ASN A 121 11.30 18.94 10.23
C ASN A 121 11.78 17.85 11.20
N ALA A 122 10.87 16.97 11.63
CA ALA A 122 11.22 15.91 12.56
C ALA A 122 12.31 14.99 11.98
N PRO A 123 13.18 14.42 12.84
CA PRO A 123 14.23 13.49 12.42
C PRO A 123 13.71 12.40 11.49
N GLU A 124 14.54 12.04 10.51
CA GLU A 124 14.14 11.12 9.45
C GLU A 124 13.63 9.77 9.99
N VAL A 125 14.25 9.25 11.04
CA VAL A 125 13.84 7.99 11.71
C VAL A 125 12.38 8.06 12.19
N ILE A 126 11.95 9.21 12.73
CA ILE A 126 10.59 9.40 13.23
C ILE A 126 9.60 9.47 12.06
N ARG A 127 9.93 10.24 11.00
CA ARG A 127 9.09 10.32 9.79
C ARG A 127 8.93 8.97 9.11
N ARG A 128 10.03 8.20 9.01
CA ARG A 128 10.03 6.85 8.43
C ARG A 128 9.16 5.87 9.22
N ASN A 129 9.21 5.93 10.55
CA ASN A 129 8.32 5.12 11.37
C ASN A 129 6.85 5.52 11.19
N GLU A 130 6.54 6.81 11.08
CA GLU A 130 5.16 7.25 10.84
C GLU A 130 4.67 6.86 9.43
N GLN A 131 5.52 6.94 8.41
CA GLN A 131 5.22 6.41 7.07
C GLN A 131 4.90 4.92 7.11
N ARG A 132 5.67 4.10 7.85
CA ARG A 132 5.37 2.68 8.06
C ARG A 132 4.01 2.49 8.73
N MET A 133 3.72 3.26 9.77
CA MET A 133 2.43 3.17 10.49
C MET A 133 1.25 3.62 9.64
N LEU A 134 1.44 4.60 8.75
CA LEU A 134 0.44 5.02 7.78
C LEU A 134 0.16 3.90 6.77
N GLN A 135 1.21 3.27 6.23
CA GLN A 135 1.06 2.11 5.35
C GLN A 135 0.28 0.99 6.03
N GLU A 136 0.64 0.63 7.26
CA GLU A 136 -0.08 -0.41 8.03
C GLU A 136 -1.56 -0.06 8.28
N ALA A 137 -1.87 1.22 8.45
CA ALA A 137 -3.26 1.68 8.60
C ALA A 137 -4.06 1.54 7.30
N VAL A 138 -3.45 1.83 6.15
CA VAL A 138 -4.07 1.66 4.82
C VAL A 138 -4.22 0.18 4.50
N ASP A 139 -3.23 -0.65 4.79
CA ASP A 139 -3.29 -2.11 4.61
C ASP A 139 -4.48 -2.70 5.40
N ALA A 140 -4.64 -2.28 6.66
CA ALA A 140 -5.76 -2.72 7.50
C ALA A 140 -7.12 -2.21 7.00
N LEU A 141 -7.18 -1.04 6.37
CA LEU A 141 -8.42 -0.54 5.77
C LEU A 141 -8.83 -1.39 4.55
N ILE A 142 -7.88 -1.75 3.70
CA ILE A 142 -8.12 -2.51 2.47
C ILE A 142 -8.38 -3.98 2.78
N ASP A 143 -7.48 -4.65 3.50
CA ASP A 143 -7.61 -6.05 3.90
C ASP A 143 -6.96 -6.32 5.27
N ASN A 144 -7.74 -6.15 6.34
CA ASN A 144 -7.29 -6.45 7.70
C ASN A 144 -7.11 -7.96 7.94
N SER A 145 -7.75 -8.80 7.14
CA SER A 145 -7.68 -10.27 7.27
C SER A 145 -6.35 -10.83 6.76
N ALA A 146 -5.76 -10.17 5.75
CA ALA A 146 -4.45 -10.53 5.19
C ALA A 146 -3.27 -10.23 6.14
N ALA A 147 -3.49 -9.41 7.17
CA ALA A 147 -2.47 -9.16 8.18
C ALA A 147 -2.11 -10.46 8.94
N ARG A 148 -0.81 -10.82 8.95
CA ARG A 148 -0.32 -11.97 9.73
C ARG A 148 -0.78 -11.86 11.18
N SER A 149 -1.07 -13.01 11.80
CA SER A 149 -1.50 -13.09 13.21
C SER A 149 -0.62 -12.20 14.10
N GLY A 150 -1.23 -11.26 14.83
CA GLY A 150 -0.55 -10.27 15.68
C GLY A 150 -0.45 -8.85 15.10
N ARG A 151 -0.64 -8.64 13.78
CA ARG A 151 -0.67 -7.30 13.15
C ARG A 151 -2.08 -6.81 12.80
N ALA A 152 -3.07 -7.71 12.83
CA ALA A 152 -4.45 -7.35 12.55
C ALA A 152 -4.98 -6.33 13.55
N VAL A 153 -5.65 -5.31 13.04
CA VAL A 153 -6.24 -4.25 13.86
C VAL A 153 -7.48 -4.78 14.58
N SER A 154 -7.45 -4.69 15.90
CA SER A 154 -8.57 -5.09 16.77
C SER A 154 -9.33 -3.87 17.30
N ALA A 155 -10.61 -4.09 17.61
CA ALA A 155 -11.47 -3.11 18.26
C ALA A 155 -10.90 -2.69 19.62
N THR A 156 -11.12 -1.44 19.98
CA THR A 156 -10.68 -0.89 21.27
C THR A 156 -11.30 -1.70 22.42
N GLY A 157 -10.46 -2.20 23.33
CA GLY A 157 -10.93 -2.95 24.51
C GLY A 157 -11.29 -4.43 24.26
N GLY A 158 -10.99 -4.98 23.08
CA GLY A 158 -11.29 -6.38 22.77
C GLY A 158 -10.29 -7.05 21.82
N ARG A 159 -10.46 -8.37 21.65
CA ARG A 159 -9.70 -9.19 20.68
C ARG A 159 -10.38 -9.33 19.32
N ARG A 160 -11.58 -8.76 19.17
CA ARG A 160 -12.33 -8.80 17.92
C ARG A 160 -11.62 -7.95 16.86
N ARG A 161 -11.31 -8.55 15.72
CA ARG A 161 -10.73 -7.86 14.57
C ARG A 161 -11.78 -6.95 13.91
N LEU A 162 -11.35 -5.78 13.46
CA LEU A 162 -12.18 -4.87 12.68
C LEU A 162 -12.40 -5.45 11.27
N LYS A 163 -13.62 -5.35 10.75
CA LYS A 163 -13.93 -5.70 9.36
C LYS A 163 -13.43 -4.62 8.39
N SER A 164 -12.66 -5.03 7.39
CA SER A 164 -12.08 -4.19 6.34
C SER A 164 -12.95 -4.09 5.09
N LEU A 165 -12.53 -3.31 4.08
CA LEU A 165 -13.25 -3.18 2.80
C LEU A 165 -13.38 -4.52 2.09
N SER A 166 -12.30 -5.30 2.06
CA SER A 166 -12.31 -6.63 1.47
C SER A 166 -13.28 -7.57 2.20
N ASP A 167 -13.42 -7.44 3.52
CA ASP A 167 -14.36 -8.27 4.31
C ASP A 167 -15.82 -7.91 4.03
N MET A 168 -16.12 -6.72 3.49
CA MET A 168 -17.47 -6.37 3.05
C MET A 168 -17.84 -7.02 1.71
N LEU A 169 -16.83 -7.39 0.91
CA LEU A 169 -17.00 -8.05 -0.38
C LEU A 169 -16.92 -9.58 -0.29
N LYS A 170 -16.27 -10.09 0.76
CA LYS A 170 -16.21 -11.52 1.08
C LYS A 170 -17.54 -11.92 1.75
N GLY A 171 -18.36 -12.68 1.03
CA GLY A 171 -19.58 -13.33 1.54
C GLY A 171 -19.26 -14.57 2.37
#